data_AF-A0A7C2GHM3-F1
#
_entry.id   AF-A0A7C2GHM3-F1
#
_cell.length_a   1.000
_cell.length_b   1.000
_cell.length_c   1.000
_cell.angle_alpha   90.00
_cell.angle_beta   90.00
_cell.angle_gamma   90.00
#
_symmetry.space_group_name_H-M   'P 1'
#
loop_
_entity.id
_entity.type
_entity.pdbx_description
1 polymer ?
#
loop_
_entity_poly.entity_id
_entity_poly.type
_entity_poly.pdbx_seq_one_letter_code
_entity_poly.pdbx_strand_id
1 'polypeptide(L)'
;MGVNSEMNVKVEVIGVSPPCQRCKTTEENAKKAAEKLAPEGINVEITKLNVAAQETISKYGVLASPAIAINGVVKIMGKVPDASVIERLIRQSITS
;
A
#
# COMPACT_ATOMS: atom_id res chain seq x y z
N MET A 1 -1.13 -30.37 1.69
CA MET A 1 -1.24 -28.96 2.12
C MET A 1 -2.02 -28.24 1.03
N GLY A 2 -3.24 -27.78 1.35
CA GLY A 2 -4.13 -27.13 0.40
C GLY A 2 -3.47 -25.87 -0.19
N VAL A 3 -3.43 -25.81 -1.50
CA VAL A 3 -3.11 -24.59 -2.24
C VAL A 3 -4.28 -23.63 -2.02
N ASN A 4 -4.16 -22.78 -1.00
CA ASN A 4 -5.10 -21.69 -0.85
C ASN A 4 -4.85 -20.68 -1.97
N SER A 5 -5.78 -20.61 -2.92
CA SER A 5 -5.84 -19.57 -3.95
C SER A 5 -6.26 -18.22 -3.35
N GLU A 6 -5.62 -17.80 -2.26
CA GLU A 6 -5.80 -16.49 -1.64
C GLU A 6 -4.90 -15.50 -2.38
N MET A 7 -5.48 -14.48 -3.02
CA MET A 7 -4.72 -13.42 -3.66
C MET A 7 -4.19 -12.48 -2.58
N ASN A 8 -2.96 -12.70 -2.14
CA ASN A 8 -2.29 -11.87 -1.15
C ASN A 8 -1.64 -10.65 -1.83
N VAL A 9 -2.05 -9.45 -1.40
CA VAL A 9 -1.58 -8.18 -1.92
C VAL A 9 -0.95 -7.37 -0.79
N LYS A 10 0.35 -7.13 -0.89
CA LYS A 10 1.10 -6.35 0.10
C LYS A 10 1.03 -4.87 -0.27
N VAL A 11 0.49 -4.04 0.62
CA VAL A 11 0.40 -2.57 0.46
C VAL A 11 1.36 -1.92 1.44
N GLU A 12 2.47 -1.41 0.92
CA GLU A 12 3.51 -0.72 1.67
C GLU A 12 3.27 0.80 1.61
N VAL A 13 2.82 1.39 2.72
CA VAL A 13 2.62 2.84 2.87
C VAL A 13 3.92 3.47 3.37
N ILE A 14 4.62 4.16 2.48
CA ILE A 14 5.91 4.79 2.73
C ILE A 14 5.68 6.27 3.09
N GLY A 15 5.84 6.61 4.37
CA GLY A 15 5.59 7.95 4.90
C GLY A 15 6.82 8.60 5.53
N VAL A 16 6.68 9.87 5.90
CA VAL A 16 7.61 10.56 6.81
C VAL A 16 7.15 10.46 8.25
N SER A 17 8.11 10.45 9.17
CA SER A 17 7.89 10.68 10.60
C SER A 17 8.44 12.07 10.93
N PRO A 18 7.64 13.02 11.44
CA PRO A 18 6.35 12.87 12.13
C PRO A 18 5.13 12.65 11.20
N PRO A 19 4.14 11.85 11.63
CA PRO A 19 2.94 11.58 10.83
C PRO A 19 2.06 12.84 10.79
N CYS A 20 1.97 13.48 9.63
CA CYS A 20 1.01 14.55 9.41
C CYS A 20 -0.41 13.98 9.22
N GLN A 21 -1.44 14.83 9.32
CA GLN A 21 -2.84 14.46 9.16
C GLN A 21 -3.12 13.67 7.87
N ARG A 22 -2.33 13.93 6.83
CA ARG A 22 -2.36 13.26 5.52
C ARG A 22 -1.97 11.77 5.58
N CYS A 23 -0.98 11.41 6.41
CA CYS A 23 -0.60 10.01 6.61
C CYS A 23 -1.72 9.21 7.27
N LYS A 24 -2.40 9.82 8.26
CA LYS A 24 -3.53 9.19 8.96
C LYS A 24 -4.68 8.86 8.01
N THR A 25 -5.06 9.82 7.15
CA THR A 25 -6.08 9.61 6.10
C THR A 25 -5.67 8.51 5.12
N THR A 26 -4.39 8.43 4.77
CA THR A 26 -3.89 7.40 3.85
C THR A 26 -4.05 5.99 4.43
N GLU A 27 -3.70 5.81 5.72
CA GLU A 27 -3.89 4.53 6.42
C GLU A 27 -5.38 4.13 6.49
N GLU A 28 -6.26 5.08 6.82
CA GLU A 28 -7.71 4.81 6.84
C GLU A 28 -8.24 4.43 5.45
N ASN A 29 -7.79 5.12 4.40
CA ASN A 29 -8.16 4.80 3.03
C ASN A 29 -7.66 3.41 2.59
N ALA A 30 -6.43 3.05 2.96
CA ALA A 30 -5.87 1.73 2.69
C ALA A 30 -6.66 0.63 3.39
N LYS A 31 -7.05 0.87 4.65
CA LYS A 31 -7.88 -0.08 5.43
C LYS A 31 -9.26 -0.27 4.81
N LYS A 32 -9.93 0.82 4.42
CA LYS A 32 -11.23 0.76 3.72
C LYS A 32 -11.12 0.02 2.39
N ALA A 33 -10.05 0.23 1.64
CA ALA A 33 -9.79 -0.50 0.40
C ALA A 33 -9.63 -2.00 0.67
N ALA A 34 -8.83 -2.38 1.68
CA ALA A 34 -8.65 -3.77 2.11
C ALA A 34 -9.99 -4.45 2.47
N GLU A 35 -10.82 -3.79 3.29
CA GLU A 35 -12.12 -4.34 3.70
C GLU A 35 -13.08 -4.58 2.52
N LYS A 36 -13.02 -3.73 1.49
CA LYS A 36 -13.83 -3.90 0.28
C LYS A 36 -13.36 -5.02 -0.63
N LEU A 37 -12.07 -5.31 -0.61
CA LEU A 37 -11.44 -6.35 -1.45
C LEU A 37 -11.44 -7.73 -0.74
N ALA A 38 -11.53 -7.76 0.59
CA ALA A 38 -11.69 -8.97 1.38
C ALA A 38 -12.81 -9.91 0.89
N PRO A 39 -14.05 -9.45 0.60
CA PRO A 39 -15.10 -10.33 0.05
C PRO A 39 -14.81 -10.86 -1.36
N GLU A 40 -13.86 -10.28 -2.09
CA GLU A 40 -13.42 -10.78 -3.40
C GLU A 40 -12.34 -11.88 -3.27
N GLY A 41 -11.95 -12.24 -2.05
CA GLY A 41 -10.87 -13.21 -1.79
C GLY A 41 -9.47 -12.61 -1.90
N ILE A 42 -9.36 -11.29 -1.87
CA ILE A 42 -8.09 -10.56 -1.94
C ILE A 42 -7.68 -10.18 -0.52
N ASN A 43 -6.60 -10.78 -0.02
CA ASN A 43 -6.06 -10.46 1.30
C ASN A 43 -5.05 -9.31 1.19
N VAL A 44 -5.39 -8.15 1.74
CA VAL A 44 -4.55 -6.94 1.64
C VAL A 44 -3.75 -6.74 2.94
N GLU A 45 -2.43 -6.90 2.85
CA GLU A 45 -1.51 -6.72 3.97
C GLU A 45 -0.91 -5.31 3.98
N ILE A 46 -1.39 -4.45 4.88
CA ILE A 46 -0.94 -3.06 4.98
C ILE A 46 0.31 -2.98 5.87
N THR A 47 1.44 -2.60 5.29
CA THR A 47 2.72 -2.40 5.97
C THR A 47 3.08 -0.92 5.94
N LYS A 48 3.39 -0.32 7.10
CA LYS A 48 3.86 1.06 7.16
C LYS A 48 5.38 1.10 7.15
N LEU A 49 5.93 1.81 6.17
CA LEU A 49 7.37 2.02 5.99
C LEU A 49 7.71 3.50 6.16
N ASN A 50 8.95 3.77 6.56
CA ASN A 50 9.47 5.12 6.68
C ASN A 50 10.38 5.41 5.49
N VAL A 51 10.27 6.59 4.87
CA VAL A 51 11.24 7.02 3.85
C VAL A 51 12.67 7.01 4.34
N ALA A 52 12.88 7.17 5.65
CA ALA A 52 14.19 7.11 6.29
C ALA A 52 14.62 5.67 6.70
N ALA A 53 13.77 4.66 6.50
CA ALA A 53 14.13 3.28 6.82
C ALA A 53 15.14 2.74 5.80
N GLN A 54 16.21 2.09 6.29
CA GLN A 54 17.23 1.50 5.43
C GLN A 54 16.64 0.50 4.42
N GLU A 55 15.65 -0.29 4.81
CA GLU A 55 15.00 -1.25 3.91
C GLU A 55 14.28 -0.54 2.75
N THR A 56 13.54 0.53 3.05
CA THR A 56 12.83 1.33 2.04
C THR A 56 13.80 2.03 1.10
N ILE A 57 14.86 2.63 1.64
CA ILE A 57 15.89 3.31 0.83
C ILE A 57 16.64 2.29 -0.04
N SER A 58 16.97 1.12 0.49
CA SER A 58 17.65 0.06 -0.28
C SER A 58 16.76 -0.53 -1.38
N LYS A 59 15.46 -0.67 -1.11
CA LYS A 59 14.50 -1.32 -2.02
C LYS A 59 13.93 -0.37 -3.08
N TYR A 60 13.69 0.88 -2.72
CA TYR A 60 13.01 1.86 -3.57
C TYR A 60 13.80 3.16 -3.81
N GLY A 61 14.91 3.37 -3.09
CA GLY A 61 15.66 4.62 -3.14
C GLY A 61 15.04 5.74 -2.32
N VAL A 62 15.52 6.95 -2.59
CA VAL A 62 14.99 8.18 -1.97
C VAL A 62 13.68 8.55 -2.66
N LEU A 63 12.55 8.19 -2.03
CA LEU A 63 11.21 8.51 -2.51
C LEU A 63 10.66 9.78 -1.85
N ALA A 64 9.82 10.51 -2.60
CA ALA A 64 9.01 11.57 -2.04
C ALA A 64 7.81 11.00 -1.26
N SER A 65 7.80 11.19 0.05
CA SER A 65 6.63 10.88 0.88
C SER A 65 5.49 11.87 0.66
N PRO A 66 4.22 11.45 0.83
CA PRO A 66 3.78 10.07 1.06
C PRO A 66 3.80 9.25 -0.25
N ALA A 67 4.24 8.00 -0.14
CA ALA A 67 4.30 7.05 -1.24
C ALA A 67 3.57 5.75 -0.87
N ILE A 68 3.04 5.05 -1.88
CA ILE A 68 2.44 3.72 -1.72
C ILE A 68 3.06 2.78 -2.74
N ALA A 69 3.57 1.66 -2.24
CA ALA A 69 3.98 0.52 -3.02
C ALA A 69 2.97 -0.63 -2.84
N ILE A 70 2.71 -1.36 -3.92
CA ILE A 70 1.81 -2.52 -3.94
C ILE A 70 2.60 -3.68 -4.54
N ASN A 71 2.71 -4.79 -3.80
CA ASN A 71 3.51 -5.95 -4.14
C ASN A 71 4.96 -5.58 -4.52
N GLY A 72 5.60 -4.69 -3.76
CA GLY A 72 6.95 -4.26 -4.07
C GLY A 72 7.07 -3.25 -5.21
N VAL A 73 5.97 -2.74 -5.76
CA VAL A 73 5.97 -1.79 -6.89
C VAL A 73 5.38 -0.46 -6.44
N VAL A 74 6.19 0.61 -6.47
CA VAL A 74 5.73 1.97 -6.18
C VAL A 74 4.69 2.39 -7.22
N LYS A 75 3.46 2.63 -6.77
CA LYS A 75 2.36 3.10 -7.63
C LYS A 75 2.12 4.59 -7.47
N ILE A 76 2.37 5.14 -6.28
CA ILE A 76 2.10 6.53 -5.94
C ILE A 76 3.25 7.09 -5.12
N MET A 77 3.64 8.33 -5.37
CA MET A 77 4.63 9.08 -4.61
C MET A 77 4.26 10.57 -4.56
N GLY A 78 4.58 11.24 -3.46
CA GLY A 78 4.35 12.68 -3.24
C GLY A 78 2.89 13.13 -3.13
N LYS A 79 1.90 12.21 -3.01
CA LYS A 79 0.48 12.58 -2.87
C LYS A 79 -0.29 11.59 -2.00
N VAL A 80 -1.34 12.07 -1.36
CA VAL A 80 -2.29 11.25 -0.60
C VAL A 80 -3.24 10.56 -1.57
N PRO A 81 -3.27 9.23 -1.64
CA PRO A 81 -4.26 8.52 -2.43
C PRO A 81 -5.58 8.35 -1.70
N ASP A 82 -6.65 8.44 -2.46
CA ASP A 82 -8.00 8.07 -2.03
C ASP A 82 -8.18 6.55 -1.98
N ALA A 83 -9.13 6.10 -1.16
CA ALA A 83 -9.47 4.69 -1.02
C ALA A 83 -9.76 4.03 -2.39
N SER A 84 -10.52 4.70 -3.26
CA SER A 84 -10.83 4.20 -4.62
C SER A 84 -9.59 4.05 -5.51
N VAL A 85 -8.57 4.90 -5.32
CA VAL A 85 -7.31 4.79 -6.08
C VAL A 85 -6.54 3.56 -5.61
N ILE A 86 -6.46 3.34 -4.29
CA ILE A 86 -5.81 2.15 -3.71
C ILE A 86 -6.50 0.87 -4.18
N GLU A 87 -7.84 0.82 -4.11
CA GLU A 87 -8.64 -0.29 -4.64
C GLU A 87 -8.32 -0.57 -6.11
N ARG A 88 -8.32 0.46 -6.95
CA ARG A 88 -8.02 0.33 -8.38
C ARG A 88 -6.61 -0.22 -8.61
N LEU A 89 -5.62 0.28 -7.88
CA LEU A 89 -4.24 -0.18 -8.02
C LEU A 89 -4.06 -1.64 -7.61
N ILE A 90 -4.74 -2.06 -6.53
CA ILE A 90 -4.73 -3.45 -6.09
C ILE A 90 -5.35 -4.35 -7.17
N ARG A 91 -6.54 -3.99 -7.68
CA ARG A 91 -7.19 -4.70 -8.79
C ARG A 91 -6.31 -4.79 -10.03
N GLN A 92 -5.62 -3.71 -10.38
CA GLN A 92 -4.68 -3.71 -11.50
C GLN A 92 -3.45 -4.60 -11.24
N SER A 93 -3.04 -4.78 -9.98
CA SER A 93 -1.89 -5.63 -9.65
C SER A 93 -2.18 -7.13 -9.72
N ILE A 94 -3.44 -7.55 -9.53
CA ILE A 94 -3.88 -8.96 -9.59
C ILE A 94 -4.35 -9.39 -10.99
N THR A 95 -4.68 -8.43 -11.86
CA THR A 95 -5.17 -8.70 -13.23
C THR A 95 -4.04 -8.73 -14.26
N SER A 96 -2.78 -8.63 -13.81
CA SER A 96 -1.60 -8.51 -14.68
C SER A 96 -0.83 -9.80 -14.85
#